data_AF-A0A8J2KY69-F1
#
_entry.id   AF-A0A8J2KY69-F1
#
_cell.length_a   1.000
_cell.length_b   1.000
_cell.length_c   1.000
_cell.angle_alpha   90.00
_cell.angle_beta   90.00
_cell.angle_gamma   90.00
#
_symmetry.space_group_name_H-M   'P 1'
#
loop_
_entity.id
_entity.type
_entity.pdbx_description
1 polymer ?
#
loop_
_entity_poly.entity_id
_entity_poly.type
_entity_poly.pdbx_seq_one_letter_code
_entity_poly.pdbx_strand_id
1 'polypeptide(L)' 'VNRASKGGYFGELALLTKKPRAATVYAEGNVKLAFLDVEAFERLLGPCMLLMQRNAQDYEAQLVKIFGSKSNITDIR' A
#
# COMPACT_ATOMS: atom_id res chain seq x y z
N VAL A 1 1.61 12.99 -9.45
CA VAL A 1 0.44 12.79 -8.58
C VAL A 1 -0.37 11.64 -9.13
N ASN A 2 -0.51 10.53 -8.40
CA ASN A 2 -1.34 9.39 -8.81
C ASN A 2 -2.78 9.58 -8.32
N ARG A 3 -3.76 9.11 -9.10
CA ARG A 3 -5.18 9.13 -8.73
C ARG A 3 -5.70 7.70 -8.64
N ALA A 4 -6.36 7.39 -7.54
CA ALA A 4 -7.14 6.17 -7.39
C ALA A 4 -8.60 6.44 -7.77
N SER A 5 -9.21 5.51 -8.51
CA SER A 5 -10.60 5.58 -8.94
C SER A 5 -11.45 4.53 -8.22
N LYS A 6 -12.77 4.55 -8.46
CA LYS A 6 -13.72 3.59 -7.86
C LYS A 6 -13.27 2.15 -8.13
N GLY A 7 -13.20 1.34 -7.08
CA GLY A 7 -12.72 -0.04 -7.13
C GLY A 7 -11.20 -0.18 -6.92
N GLY A 8 -10.45 0.92 -6.92
CA GLY A 8 -9.06 0.96 -6.50
C GLY A 8 -8.91 0.86 -4.97
N TYR A 9 -7.68 0.58 -4.54
CA TYR A 9 -7.28 0.53 -3.14
C TYR A 9 -5.90 1.16 -2.97
N PHE A 10 -5.54 1.48 -1.73
CA PHE A 10 -4.23 2.02 -1.36
C PHE A 10 -3.91 1.66 0.09
N GLY A 11 -2.63 1.75 0.46
CA GLY A 11 -2.17 1.52 1.83
C GLY A 11 -1.81 0.06 2.14
N GLU A 12 -1.82 -0.80 1.14
CA GLU A 12 -1.34 -2.19 1.17
C GLU A 12 0.13 -2.30 1.55
N LEU A 13 0.96 -1.33 1.18
CA LEU A 13 2.38 -1.37 1.55
C LEU A 13 2.58 -1.33 3.07
N ALA A 14 1.74 -0.60 3.80
CA ALA A 14 1.82 -0.55 5.26
C ALA A 14 1.42 -1.89 5.90
N LEU A 15 0.47 -2.61 5.29
CA LEU A 15 0.08 -3.96 5.70
C LEU A 15 1.24 -4.96 5.49
N LEU A 16 1.95 -4.85 4.36
CA LEU A 16 3.01 -5.78 3.98
C LEU A 16 4.34 -5.54 4.70
N THR A 17 4.74 -4.27 4.85
CA THR A 17 6.09 -3.91 5.30
C THR A 17 6.18 -3.49 6.76
N LYS A 18 5.03 -3.22 7.41
CA LYS A 18 4.96 -2.63 8.75
C LYS A 18 5.76 -1.31 8.89
N LYS A 19 5.96 -0.59 7.77
CA LYS A 19 6.63 0.72 7.71
C LYS A 19 5.61 1.88 7.72
N PRO A 20 6.05 3.10 8.05
CA PRO A 20 5.23 4.30 7.93
C PRO A 20 4.65 4.49 6.51
N ARG A 21 3.55 5.25 6.41
CA ARG A 21 2.88 5.54 5.14
C ARG A 21 3.83 6.26 4.19
N ALA A 22 4.08 5.66 3.01
CA ALA A 22 4.98 6.22 2.00
C ALA A 22 4.42 7.44 1.27
N ALA A 23 3.11 7.64 1.30
CA ALA A 23 2.43 8.76 0.66
C ALA A 23 1.19 9.17 1.46
N THR A 24 0.80 10.43 1.30
CA THR A 24 -0.47 10.95 1.83
C THR A 24 -1.53 10.91 0.74
N VAL A 25 -2.77 10.58 1.13
CA VAL A 25 -3.93 10.54 0.22
C VAL A 25 -4.95 11.55 0.68
N TYR A 26 -5.47 12.33 -0.26
CA TYR A 26 -6.52 13.32 -0.03
C TYR A 26 -7.71 12.99 -0.91
N ALA A 27 -8.92 13.21 -0.39
CA ALA A 27 -10.14 13.06 -1.16
C ALA A 27 -10.27 14.20 -2.18
N GLU A 28 -10.54 13.86 -3.43
CA GLU A 28 -10.92 14.82 -4.47
C GLU A 28 -12.44 14.76 -4.64
N GLY A 29 -13.15 15.59 -3.88
CA GLY A 29 -14.62 15.61 -3.82
C GLY A 29 -15.22 14.57 -2.86
N ASN A 30 -16.48 14.20 -3.10
CA ASN A 30 -17.20 13.25 -2.26
C ASN A 30 -16.77 11.81 -2.53
N VAL A 31 -16.13 11.19 -1.56
CA VAL A 31 -15.66 9.79 -1.64
C VAL A 31 -16.24 8.96 -0.51
N LYS A 32 -16.45 7.67 -0.77
CA LYS A 32 -16.81 6.67 0.24
C LYS A 32 -15.84 5.51 0.12
N LEU A 33 -15.24 5.12 1.23
CA LEU A 33 -14.23 4.07 1.29
C LEU A 33 -14.65 3.00 2.30
N ALA A 34 -14.34 1.75 1.98
CA ALA A 34 -14.22 0.70 2.98
C ALA A 34 -12.79 0.72 3.51
N PHE A 35 -12.62 0.53 4.82
CA PHE A 35 -11.31 0.42 5.44
C PHE A 35 -11.23 -0.87 6.24
N LEU A 36 -10.02 -1.38 6.40
CA LEU A 36 -9.73 -2.57 7.17
C LEU A 36 -8.46 -2.32 7.97
N ASP A 37 -8.54 -2.58 9.26
CA ASP A 37 -7.42 -2.42 10.18
C ASP A 37 -6.42 -3.58 10.04
N VAL A 38 -5.14 -3.31 10.34
CA VAL A 38 -4.05 -4.27 10.22
C VAL A 38 -4.30 -5.49 11.10
N GLU A 39 -4.68 -5.26 12.37
CA GLU A 39 -4.95 -6.34 13.31
C GLU A 39 -6.16 -7.19 12.89
N ALA A 40 -7.19 -6.53 12.36
CA ALA A 40 -8.38 -7.20 11.83
C ALA A 40 -8.02 -8.02 10.58
N PHE A 41 -7.17 -7.49 9.70
CA PHE A 41 -6.68 -8.19 8.51
C PHE A 41 -5.87 -9.42 8.89
N GLU A 42 -4.86 -9.29 9.75
CA GLU A 42 -4.00 -10.41 10.20
C GLU A 42 -4.83 -11.51 10.87
N ARG A 43 -5.80 -11.15 11.72
CA ARG A 43 -6.69 -12.11 12.40
C ARG A 43 -7.61 -12.85 11.43
N LEU A 44 -8.18 -12.16 10.45
CA LEU A 44 -9.16 -12.74 9.51
C LEU A 44 -8.51 -13.62 8.45
N LEU A 45 -7.32 -13.21 7.99
CA LEU A 45 -6.71 -13.76 6.77
C LEU A 45 -5.44 -14.56 7.03
N GLY A 46 -4.86 -14.51 8.25
CA GLY A 46 -3.70 -15.31 8.65
C GLY A 46 -2.61 -15.34 7.58
N PRO A 47 -2.22 -16.52 7.04
CA PRO A 47 -1.16 -16.65 6.04
C PRO A 47 -1.49 -16.08 4.64
N CYS A 48 -2.65 -15.47 4.40
CA CYS A 48 -2.91 -14.77 3.13
C CYS A 48 -1.98 -13.58 2.87
N MET A 49 -1.27 -13.11 3.91
CA MET A 49 -0.11 -12.23 3.75
C MET A 49 0.89 -12.78 2.73
N LEU A 50 1.10 -14.10 2.68
CA LEU A 50 1.97 -14.75 1.69
C LEU A 50 1.44 -14.63 0.27
N LEU A 51 0.11 -14.66 0.09
CA LEU A 51 -0.52 -14.48 -1.22
C LEU A 51 -0.38 -13.04 -1.70
N MET A 52 -0.56 -12.06 -0.81
CA MET A 52 -0.31 -10.66 -1.14
C MET A 52 1.17 -10.39 -1.42
N GLN A 53 2.09 -11.04 -0.69
CA GLN A 53 3.53 -10.91 -0.93
C GLN A 53 3.98 -11.44 -2.30
N ARG A 54 3.35 -12.49 -2.83
CA ARG A 54 3.66 -13.00 -4.19
C ARG A 54 3.43 -11.94 -5.26
N ASN A 55 2.36 -11.16 -5.12
CA ASN A 55 2.04 -10.07 -6.05
C ASN A 55 2.73 -8.74 -5.67
N ALA A 56 3.30 -8.65 -4.47
CA ALA A 56 4.00 -7.45 -4.01
C ALA A 56 5.30 -7.19 -4.77
N GLN A 57 5.94 -8.21 -5.36
CA GLN A 57 7.14 -8.03 -6.18
C GLN A 57 6.85 -7.17 -7.43
N ASP A 58 5.71 -7.41 -8.08
CA ASP A 58 5.26 -6.60 -9.21
C ASP A 58 4.94 -5.16 -8.76
N TYR A 59 4.48 -5.01 -7.51
CA TYR A 59 4.20 -3.71 -6.91
C TYR A 59 5.46 -2.94 -6.54
N GLU A 60 6.49 -3.58 -5.97
CA GLU A 60 7.80 -2.96 -5.76
C GLU A 60 8.41 -2.47 -7.07
N ALA A 61 8.29 -3.27 -8.14
CA ALA A 61 8.72 -2.85 -9.46
C ALA A 61 7.95 -1.61 -9.95
N GLN A 62 6.63 -1.56 -9.71
CA GLN A 62 5.82 -0.37 -9.99
C GLN A 62 6.20 0.83 -9.11
N LEU A 63 6.51 0.63 -7.83
CA LEU A 63 6.94 1.68 -6.91
C LEU A 63 8.30 2.25 -7.34
N VAL A 64 9.27 1.43 -7.71
CA VAL A 64 10.55 1.92 -8.27
C VAL A 64 10.30 2.70 -9.57
N LYS A 65 9.36 2.26 -10.40
CA LYS A 65 8.97 2.95 -11.64
C LYS A 65 8.27 4.30 -11.39
N ILE A 66 7.50 4.40 -10.31
CA ILE A 66 6.74 5.62 -9.93
C ILE A 66 7.63 6.62 -9.15
N PHE A 67 8.48 6.12 -8.25
CA PHE A 67 9.29 6.91 -7.31
C PHE A 67 10.77 7.03 -7.73
N GLY A 68 11.17 6.42 -8.85
CA GLY A 68 12.43 6.65 -9.54
C GLY A 68 13.67 5.95 -8.95
N SER A 69 13.72 5.63 -7.64
CA SER A 69 14.89 4.97 -7.05
C SER A 69 14.62 4.22 -5.74
N LYS A 70 15.32 3.08 -5.54
CA LYS A 70 15.37 2.32 -4.28
C LYS A 70 16.08 3.07 -3.15
N SER A 71 16.91 4.08 -3.46
CA SER A 71 17.69 4.83 -2.46
C SER A 71 16.82 5.71 -1.54
N ASN A 72 15.65 6.16 -2.00
CA ASN A 72 14.72 6.95 -1.18
C ASN A 72 13.94 6.11 -0.14
N ILE A 73 14.08 4.77 -0.14
CA ILE A 73 13.46 3.87 0.85
C ILE A 73 14.34 3.76 2.12
N THR A 74 15.64 4.01 1.99
CA THR A 74 16.60 3.98 3.11
C THR A 74 16.71 5.30 3.87
N ASP A 75 16.21 6.41 3.32
CA ASP A 75 16.30 7.76 3.90
C ASP A 75 15.06 8.18 4.72
N ILE A 76 14.16 7.24 5.06
CA ILE A 76 13.07 7.44 6.03
C ILE A 76 13.49 6.90 7.42
N ARG A 77 14.72 7.19 7.84
CA ARG A 77 15.18 6.97 9.22
C ARG A 77 14.91 8.20 10.08
#